data_AF-A0A369R7W6-F1
#
_entry.id   AF-A0A369R7W6-F1
#
_cell.length_a   1.000
_cell.length_b   1.000
_cell.length_c   1.000
_cell.angle_alpha   90.00
_cell.angle_beta   90.00
_cell.angle_gamma   90.00
#
_symmetry.space_group_name_H-M   'P 1'
#
loop_
_entity.id
_entity.type
_entity.pdbx_description
1 polymer ?
#
loop_
_entity_poly.entity_id
_entity_poly.type
_entity_poly.pdbx_seq_one_letter_code
_entity_poly.pdbx_strand_id
1 'polypeptide(L)'
;MFTEDLELYFDINHGFAVSASLNGSEPVPVIFDDEYYAVKGEDVDISSSVPAAQCQTLDVAAAEYGDRLTVIEGDHAGEYSITNIKPDGTGITVLALERL
;
A
#
# COMPACT_ATOMS: atom_id res chain seq x y z
N MET A 1 27.74 -3.61 4.15
CA MET A 1 26.43 -3.04 3.78
C MET A 1 25.41 -3.92 4.49
N PHE A 2 24.60 -3.36 5.39
CA PHE A 2 23.49 -4.12 5.99
C PHE A 2 22.36 -4.09 4.96
N THR A 3 21.98 -5.26 4.44
CA THR A 3 20.71 -5.44 3.74
C THR A 3 19.72 -5.85 4.81
N GLU A 4 18.71 -5.01 5.05
CA GLU A 4 17.59 -5.38 5.92
C GLU A 4 16.80 -6.50 5.25
N ASP A 5 16.58 -7.57 6.01
CA ASP A 5 15.77 -8.71 5.61
C ASP A 5 14.30 -8.33 5.80
N LEU A 6 13.71 -7.76 4.75
CA LEU A 6 12.30 -7.33 4.73
C LEU A 6 11.34 -8.47 4.38
N GLU A 7 11.85 -9.65 4.03
CA GLU A 7 11.06 -10.83 3.64
C GLU A 7 10.10 -11.26 4.76
N LEU A 8 10.56 -11.23 6.02
CA LEU A 8 9.73 -11.54 7.19
C LEU A 8 8.60 -10.53 7.43
N TYR A 9 8.78 -9.28 7.00
CA TYR A 9 7.76 -8.23 7.17
C TYR A 9 6.65 -8.36 6.11
N PHE A 10 7.01 -8.81 4.91
CA PHE A 10 6.11 -8.98 3.78
C PHE A 10 5.69 -10.44 3.53
N ASP A 11 5.67 -11.28 4.59
CA ASP A 11 5.25 -12.67 4.50
C ASP A 11 3.72 -12.78 4.30
N ILE A 12 3.29 -13.37 3.19
CA ILE A 12 1.88 -13.55 2.83
C ILE A 12 1.24 -14.77 3.55
N ASN A 13 2.05 -15.78 3.92
CA ASN A 13 1.53 -17.06 4.44
C ASN A 13 1.33 -17.04 5.97
N HIS A 14 2.22 -16.35 6.68
CA HIS A 14 2.25 -16.29 8.14
C HIS A 14 2.36 -14.86 8.69
N GLY A 15 2.44 -13.86 7.82
CA GLY A 15 2.53 -12.45 8.18
C GLY A 15 1.23 -11.68 7.95
N PHE A 16 1.36 -10.36 7.80
CA PHE A 16 0.26 -9.42 7.57
C PHE A 16 0.19 -8.93 6.11
N ALA A 17 1.05 -9.45 5.24
CA ALA A 17 1.04 -9.08 3.84
C ALA A 17 -0.05 -9.83 3.08
N VAL A 18 -0.55 -9.18 2.04
CA VAL A 18 -1.51 -9.69 1.08
C VAL A 18 -0.92 -9.52 -0.32
N SER A 19 -1.28 -10.40 -1.26
CA SER A 19 -0.89 -10.21 -2.65
C SER A 19 -1.67 -9.07 -3.28
N ALA A 20 -0.96 -8.11 -3.89
CA ALA A 20 -1.55 -7.09 -4.75
C ALA A 20 -0.88 -7.08 -6.12
N SER A 21 -1.61 -6.68 -7.16
CA SER A 21 -1.08 -6.54 -8.50
C SER A 21 -1.13 -5.09 -8.94
N LEU A 22 0.01 -4.56 -9.36
CA LEU A 22 0.12 -3.22 -9.93
C LEU A 22 -0.16 -3.30 -11.44
N ASN A 23 -1.24 -2.67 -11.92
CA ASN A 23 -1.63 -2.65 -13.33
C ASN A 23 -1.74 -4.03 -14.00
N GLY A 24 -2.03 -5.10 -13.24
CA GLY A 24 -2.07 -6.47 -13.76
C GLY A 24 -0.71 -7.14 -13.90
N SER A 25 0.35 -6.56 -13.33
CA SER A 25 1.69 -7.17 -13.23
C SER A 25 1.71 -8.35 -12.25
N GLU A 26 2.87 -8.99 -12.12
CA GLU A 26 3.05 -10.07 -11.14
C GLU A 26 2.64 -9.61 -9.73
N PRO A 27 2.02 -10.51 -8.94
CA PRO A 27 1.60 -10.17 -7.60
C PRO A 27 2.81 -9.82 -6.72
N VAL A 28 2.71 -8.68 -6.04
CA VAL A 28 3.69 -8.18 -5.08
C VAL A 28 3.09 -8.25 -3.67
N PRO A 29 3.89 -8.62 -2.66
CA PRO A 29 3.42 -8.64 -1.29
C PRO A 29 3.29 -7.20 -0.77
N VAL A 30 2.11 -6.85 -0.26
CA VAL A 30 1.84 -5.54 0.32
C VAL A 30 1.14 -5.70 1.66
N ILE A 31 1.41 -4.82 2.61
CA ILE A 31 0.62 -4.73 3.84
C ILE A 31 -0.45 -3.67 3.58
N PHE A 32 -1.70 -4.11 3.50
CA PHE A 32 -2.83 -3.22 3.29
C PHE A 32 -3.38 -2.76 4.65
N ASP A 33 -3.60 -1.44 4.76
CA ASP A 33 -4.19 -0.82 5.94
C ASP A 33 -5.28 0.16 5.50
N ASP A 34 -6.51 -0.03 6.00
CA ASP A 34 -7.61 0.93 5.82
C ASP A 34 -7.62 1.90 7.01
N GLU A 35 -6.51 2.63 7.21
CA GLU A 35 -6.38 3.49 8.39
C GLU A 35 -7.39 4.63 8.30
N TYR A 36 -8.28 4.69 9.29
CA TYR A 36 -9.20 5.80 9.47
C TYR A 36 -8.41 7.03 9.94
N TYR A 37 -8.11 7.95 9.03
CA TYR A 37 -7.54 9.25 9.38
C TYR A 37 -8.67 10.26 9.67
N ALA A 38 -8.91 10.52 10.96
CA ALA A 38 -9.60 11.75 11.37
C ALA A 38 -8.64 12.92 11.21
N VAL A 39 -8.66 13.57 10.05
CA VAL A 39 -7.90 14.81 9.85
C VAL A 39 -8.63 15.90 10.62
N LYS A 40 -8.05 16.37 11.73
CA LYS A 40 -8.54 17.55 12.47
C LYS A 40 -8.39 18.80 11.59
N GLY A 41 -9.38 19.07 10.74
CA GLY A 41 -9.55 20.38 10.11
C GLY A 41 -10.13 21.37 11.12
N GLU A 42 -9.63 22.60 11.14
CA GLU A 42 -10.00 23.64 12.13
C GLU A 42 -11.49 24.03 12.16
N ASP A 43 -12.36 23.50 11.30
CA ASP A 43 -13.80 23.82 11.32
C ASP A 43 -14.75 22.67 10.89
N VAL A 44 -14.23 21.58 10.31
CA VAL A 44 -15.03 20.39 9.93
C VAL A 44 -14.14 19.14 10.06
N ASP A 45 -14.53 18.19 10.91
CA ASP A 45 -13.93 16.85 10.94
C ASP A 45 -14.24 16.14 9.60
N ILE A 46 -13.33 16.25 8.63
CA ILE A 46 -13.40 15.41 7.43
C ILE A 46 -12.80 14.06 7.83
N SER A 47 -13.68 13.12 8.17
CA SER A 47 -13.31 11.72 8.29
C SER A 47 -12.99 11.19 6.89
N SER A 48 -11.71 10.98 6.60
CA SER A 48 -11.28 10.36 5.35
C SER A 48 -10.54 9.08 5.70
N SER A 49 -11.17 7.93 5.45
CA SER A 49 -10.43 6.66 5.37
C SER A 49 -9.64 6.74 4.08
N VAL A 50 -8.33 6.88 4.17
CA VAL A 50 -7.45 6.84 3.00
C VAL A 50 -6.76 5.48 3.07
N PRO A 51 -7.24 4.46 2.34
CA PRO A 51 -6.57 3.17 2.34
C PRO A 51 -5.12 3.35 1.91
N ALA A 52 -4.22 2.58 2.50
CA ALA A 52 -2.81 2.62 2.22
C ALA A 52 -2.25 1.21 2.04
N ALA A 53 -1.26 1.08 1.17
CA ALA A 53 -0.51 -0.16 1.00
C ALA A 53 0.98 0.12 1.22
N GLN A 54 1.58 -0.59 2.16
CA GLN A 54 3.03 -0.59 2.37
C GLN A 54 3.64 -1.73 1.58
N CYS A 55 4.74 -1.48 0.90
CA CYS A 55 5.39 -2.44 0.00
C CYS A 55 6.87 -2.13 -0.13
N GLN A 56 7.66 -3.07 -0.66
CA GLN A 56 9.07 -2.80 -0.94
C GLN A 56 9.18 -1.82 -2.10
N THR A 57 10.06 -0.82 -1.97
CA THR A 57 10.28 0.20 -2.99
C THR A 57 10.70 -0.40 -4.34
N LEU A 58 11.40 -1.55 -4.33
CA LEU A 58 11.83 -2.21 -5.56
C LEU A 58 10.64 -2.81 -6.34
N ASP A 59 9.65 -3.36 -5.66
CA ASP A 59 8.47 -3.97 -6.27
C ASP A 59 7.54 -2.92 -6.89
N VAL A 60 7.52 -1.71 -6.32
CA VAL A 60 6.71 -0.58 -6.80
C VAL A 60 7.53 0.53 -7.42
N ALA A 61 8.75 0.24 -7.87
CA ALA A 61 9.61 1.24 -8.51
C ALA A 61 9.01 1.83 -9.80
N ALA A 62 8.11 1.08 -10.44
CA ALA A 62 7.38 1.49 -11.63
C ALA A 62 5.98 2.05 -11.33
N ALA A 63 5.57 2.18 -10.06
CA ALA A 63 4.27 2.72 -9.72
C ALA A 63 4.20 4.23 -9.97
N GLU A 64 3.13 4.67 -10.62
CA GLU A 64 2.84 6.07 -10.90
C GLU A 64 1.51 6.51 -10.28
N TYR A 65 1.34 7.83 -10.15
CA TYR A 65 0.07 8.40 -9.69
C TYR A 65 -1.05 8.07 -10.68
N GLY A 66 -2.17 7.57 -10.17
CA GLY A 66 -3.33 7.13 -10.96
C GLY A 66 -3.29 5.66 -11.38
N ASP A 67 -2.16 4.97 -11.18
CA ASP A 67 -2.07 3.54 -11.45
C ASP A 67 -3.06 2.72 -10.62
N ARG A 68 -3.43 1.56 -11.14
CA ARG A 68 -4.38 0.67 -10.50
C ARG A 68 -3.65 -0.39 -9.69
N LEU A 69 -3.90 -0.39 -8.38
CA LEU A 69 -3.48 -1.45 -7.48
C LEU A 69 -4.68 -2.37 -7.22
N THR A 70 -4.54 -3.65 -7.56
CA THR A 70 -5.58 -4.66 -7.30
C THR A 70 -5.14 -5.53 -6.14
N VAL A 71 -5.79 -5.40 -4.99
CA VAL A 71 -5.57 -6.28 -3.85
C VAL A 71 -6.30 -7.59 -4.13
N ILE A 72 -5.56 -8.69 -4.25
CA ILE A 72 -6.07 -9.98 -4.73
C ILE A 72 -6.70 -10.78 -3.59
N GLU A 73 -6.17 -10.63 -2.38
CA GLU A 73 -6.58 -11.39 -1.19
C GLU A 73 -6.62 -10.53 0.07
N GLY A 74 -7.26 -11.05 1.13
CA GLY A 74 -7.54 -10.33 2.38
C GLY A 74 -8.94 -9.73 2.43
N ASP A 75 -9.33 -9.23 3.61
CA ASP A 75 -10.66 -8.65 3.86
C ASP A 75 -10.97 -7.41 3.01
N HIS A 76 -9.94 -6.77 2.47
CA HIS A 76 -10.02 -5.56 1.65
C HIS A 76 -9.69 -5.80 0.17
N ALA A 77 -9.80 -7.06 -0.30
CA ALA A 77 -9.62 -7.38 -1.71
C ALA A 77 -10.51 -6.51 -2.62
N GLY A 78 -9.92 -5.94 -3.65
CA GLY A 78 -10.57 -4.93 -4.47
C GLY A 78 -9.59 -4.11 -5.30
N GLU A 79 -10.14 -3.17 -6.04
CA GLU A 79 -9.38 -2.33 -6.96
C GLU A 79 -9.28 -0.91 -6.42
N TYR A 80 -8.08 -0.38 -6.49
CA TYR A 80 -7.74 0.91 -5.93
C TYR A 80 -6.90 1.71 -6.92
N SER A 81 -7.01 3.03 -6.90
CA SER A 81 -6.12 3.93 -7.63
C SER A 81 -5.09 4.54 -6.68
N ILE A 82 -3.84 4.64 -7.14
CA ILE A 82 -2.76 5.24 -6.37
C ILE A 82 -2.90 6.77 -6.40
N THR A 83 -3.14 7.36 -5.24
CA THR A 83 -3.27 8.82 -5.08
C THR A 83 -2.01 9.48 -4.55
N ASN A 84 -1.15 8.72 -3.84
CA ASN A 84 0.14 9.21 -3.36
C ASN A 84 1.20 8.12 -3.26
N ILE A 85 2.46 8.49 -3.46
CA ILE A 85 3.61 7.58 -3.36
C ILE A 85 4.64 8.19 -2.43
N LYS A 86 4.90 7.54 -1.29
CA LYS A 86 5.82 8.01 -0.26
C LYS A 86 6.88 6.96 0.06
N PRO A 87 8.07 7.02 -0.56
CA PRO A 87 9.22 6.21 -0.15
C PRO A 87 9.78 6.72 1.19
N ASP A 88 10.15 5.81 2.09
CA ASP A 88 10.69 6.17 3.42
C ASP A 88 12.23 6.32 3.43
N GLY A 89 12.90 5.90 2.35
CA GLY A 89 14.35 5.97 2.19
C GLY A 89 15.11 4.78 2.77
N THR A 90 14.44 3.83 3.42
CA THR A 90 15.01 2.56 3.91
C THR A 90 14.70 1.37 3.01
N GLY A 91 13.82 1.55 2.02
CA GLY A 91 13.43 0.52 1.05
C GLY A 91 11.97 0.12 1.14
N ILE A 92 11.19 0.84 1.95
CA ILE A 92 9.73 0.70 2.04
C ILE A 92 9.08 1.91 1.38
N THR A 93 8.04 1.65 0.59
CA THR A 93 7.18 2.68 0.01
C THR A 93 5.76 2.50 0.53
N VAL A 94 5.16 3.61 0.95
CA VAL A 94 3.73 3.68 1.29
C VAL A 94 2.99 4.30 0.11
N LEU A 95 2.03 3.55 -0.43
CA LEU A 95 1.10 3.99 -1.45
C LEU A 95 -0.19 4.41 -0.75
N ALA A 96 -0.62 5.66 -0.90
CA ALA A 96 -1.97 6.05 -0.55
C ALA A 96 -2.90 5.70 -1.71
N LEU A 97 -4.07 5.18 -1.38
CA LEU A 97 -4.99 4.56 -2.30
C LEU A 97 -6.37 5.21 -2.19
N GLU A 98 -7.13 5.12 -3.27
CA GLU A 98 -8.54 5.45 -3.32
C GLU A 98 -9.31 4.27 -3.93
N ARG A 99 -10.41 3.86 -3.32
CA ARG A 99 -11.23 2.75 -3.82
C ARG A 99 -11.91 3.14 -5.14
N LEU A 100 -11.84 2.25 -6.13
CA LEU A 100 -12.56 2.35 -7.41
C LEU A 100 -13.98 1.77 -7.37
#